data_AF-A0A0D0D368-F1
#
_entry.id   AF-A0A0D0D368-F1
#
_cell.length_a   1.000
_cell.length_b   1.000
_cell.length_c   1.000
_cell.angle_alpha   90.00
_cell.angle_beta   90.00
_cell.angle_gamma   90.00
#
_symmetry.space_group_name_H-M   'P 1'
#
loop_
_entity.id
_entity.type
_entity.pdbx_description
1 polymer ?
#
loop_
_entity_poly.entity_id
_entity_poly.type
_entity_poly.pdbx_seq_one_letter_code
_entity_poly.pdbx_strand_id
1 'polypeptide(L)'
;YQSLLQEAYEKVAVQKSALLGMQLTAVLQALYCDHLSEQLVAQEEKQKKRKTGQLNGDGLPRLLTGDKFYNQVVEHQKTAEEVKIEHENHQKLREAQSGVMAAWKEADDARKKRNKDRREGYHEELRLWEVERDLAKQEKRQVGWAKPKLGKLEASVPKPVVDNGAAGNGAEEGDDGNDDGNGEGIDSDSGNGEE
;
A
#
# COMPACT_ATOMS: atom_id res chain seq x y z
N TYR A 1 -33.70 14.58 -54.60
CA TYR A 1 -33.13 13.43 -53.85
C TYR A 1 -32.18 13.92 -52.76
N GLN A 2 -31.22 14.81 -53.06
CA GLN A 2 -30.28 15.34 -52.06
C GLN A 2 -30.95 16.10 -50.89
N SER A 3 -31.99 16.89 -51.15
CA SER A 3 -32.72 17.63 -50.10
C SER A 3 -33.45 16.73 -49.09
N LEU A 4 -34.12 15.68 -49.56
CA LEU A 4 -34.82 14.71 -48.71
C LEU A 4 -33.86 13.94 -47.80
N LEU A 5 -32.67 13.64 -48.31
CA LEU A 5 -31.62 12.98 -47.53
C LEU A 5 -31.13 13.89 -46.40
N GLN A 6 -30.91 15.16 -46.69
CA GLN A 6 -30.47 16.15 -45.71
C GLN A 6 -31.51 16.36 -44.59
N GLU A 7 -32.79 16.49 -44.94
CA GLU A 7 -33.89 16.65 -43.99
C GLU A 7 -34.00 15.43 -43.04
N ALA A 8 -33.81 14.22 -43.56
CA ALA A 8 -33.81 13.01 -42.74
C ALA A 8 -32.65 13.00 -41.73
N TYR A 9 -31.45 13.43 -42.14
CA TYR A 9 -30.30 13.54 -41.23
C TYR A 9 -30.52 14.57 -40.12
N GLU A 10 -31.11 15.73 -40.44
CA GLU A 10 -31.41 16.77 -39.46
C GLU A 10 -32.42 16.26 -38.41
N LYS A 11 -33.48 15.57 -38.85
CA LYS A 11 -34.46 14.95 -37.95
C LYS A 11 -33.82 13.93 -37.01
N VAL A 12 -32.95 13.06 -37.54
CA VAL A 12 -32.22 12.08 -36.73
C VAL A 12 -31.27 12.76 -35.76
N ALA A 13 -30.60 13.85 -36.17
CA ALA A 13 -29.70 14.60 -35.29
C ALA A 13 -30.45 15.22 -34.09
N VAL A 14 -31.62 15.83 -34.33
CA VAL A 14 -32.47 16.38 -33.27
C VAL A 14 -32.97 15.28 -32.33
N GLN A 15 -33.40 14.14 -32.86
CA GLN A 15 -33.85 13.02 -32.03
C GLN A 15 -32.72 12.44 -31.18
N LYS A 16 -31.52 12.31 -31.76
CA LYS A 16 -30.33 11.82 -31.04
C LYS A 16 -29.92 12.78 -29.93
N SER A 17 -29.91 14.09 -30.17
CA SER A 17 -29.54 15.06 -29.13
C SER A 17 -30.55 15.08 -27.99
N ALA A 18 -31.85 14.99 -28.28
CA ALA A 18 -32.89 14.87 -27.27
C ALA A 18 -32.76 13.59 -26.43
N LEU A 19 -32.49 12.45 -27.08
CA LEU A 19 -32.28 11.17 -26.40
C LEU A 19 -31.06 11.21 -25.48
N LEU A 20 -29.94 11.77 -25.95
CA LEU A 20 -28.72 11.93 -25.16
C LEU A 20 -28.97 12.82 -23.93
N GLY A 21 -29.73 13.92 -24.08
CA GLY A 21 -30.09 14.79 -22.97
C GLY A 21 -30.92 14.06 -21.89
N MET A 22 -31.89 13.24 -22.31
CA MET A 22 -32.68 12.44 -21.38
C MET A 22 -31.84 11.38 -20.66
N GLN A 23 -30.97 10.67 -21.41
CA GLN A 23 -30.06 9.67 -20.82
C GLN A 23 -29.09 10.31 -19.83
N LEU A 24 -28.49 11.45 -20.18
CA LEU A 24 -27.59 12.19 -19.30
C LEU A 24 -28.30 12.59 -18.00
N THR A 25 -29.53 13.08 -18.09
CA THR A 25 -30.32 13.50 -16.92
C THR A 25 -30.64 12.30 -16.02
N ALA A 26 -31.03 11.17 -16.59
CA ALA A 26 -31.32 9.96 -15.82
C ALA A 26 -30.07 9.43 -15.10
N VAL A 27 -28.92 9.41 -15.78
CA VAL A 27 -27.64 9.02 -15.17
C VAL A 27 -27.26 9.97 -14.04
N LEU A 28 -27.37 11.28 -14.25
CA LEU A 28 -27.04 12.27 -13.23
C LEU A 28 -27.94 12.15 -11.99
N GLN A 29 -29.25 11.94 -12.19
CA GLN A 29 -30.19 11.72 -11.09
C GLN A 29 -29.88 10.44 -10.32
N ALA A 30 -29.55 9.36 -11.00
CA ALA A 30 -29.16 8.11 -10.34
C ALA A 30 -27.93 8.31 -9.46
N LEU A 31 -26.87 8.91 -10.01
CA LEU A 31 -25.64 9.21 -9.25
C LEU A 31 -25.90 10.11 -8.04
N TYR A 32 -26.77 11.11 -8.19
CA TYR A 32 -27.14 11.98 -7.08
C TYR A 32 -27.88 11.22 -5.97
N CYS A 33 -28.87 10.40 -6.34
CA CYS A 33 -29.62 9.58 -5.40
C CYS A 33 -28.73 8.57 -4.68
N ASP A 34 -27.81 7.93 -5.40
CA ASP A 34 -26.84 6.98 -4.83
C ASP A 34 -25.98 7.71 -3.79
N HIS A 35 -25.38 8.85 -4.15
CA HIS A 35 -24.56 9.62 -3.23
C HIS A 35 -25.33 10.11 -1.99
N LEU A 36 -26.56 10.60 -2.17
CA LEU A 36 -27.40 11.03 -1.05
C LEU A 36 -27.75 9.85 -0.13
N SER A 37 -28.05 8.69 -0.71
CA SER A 37 -28.36 7.48 0.05
C SER A 37 -27.16 7.01 0.87
N GLU A 38 -25.95 7.03 0.31
CA GLU A 38 -24.71 6.71 1.02
C GLU A 38 -24.46 7.67 2.20
N GLN A 39 -24.68 8.97 1.99
CA GLN A 39 -24.55 9.96 3.05
C GLN A 39 -25.54 9.71 4.19
N LEU A 40 -26.80 9.40 3.86
CA LEU A 40 -27.83 9.08 4.85
C LEU A 40 -27.48 7.81 5.63
N VAL A 41 -27.04 6.74 4.96
CA VAL A 41 -26.59 5.50 5.61
C VAL A 41 -25.44 5.79 6.56
N ALA A 42 -24.41 6.52 6.11
CA ALA A 42 -23.27 6.88 6.95
C ALA A 42 -23.69 7.73 8.16
N GLN A 43 -24.65 8.65 7.99
CA GLN A 43 -25.17 9.47 9.07
C GLN A 43 -25.97 8.64 10.08
N GLU A 44 -26.85 7.75 9.62
CA GLU A 44 -27.63 6.86 10.47
C GLU A 44 -26.74 5.92 11.28
N GLU A 45 -25.71 5.33 10.65
CA GLU A 45 -24.74 4.50 11.35
C GLU A 45 -23.98 5.29 12.42
N LYS A 46 -23.56 6.53 12.11
CA LYS A 46 -22.95 7.43 13.10
C LYS A 46 -23.90 7.73 14.26
N GLN A 47 -25.18 7.93 14.00
CA GLN A 47 -26.17 8.13 15.08
C GLN A 47 -26.39 6.87 15.92
N LYS A 48 -26.46 5.69 15.31
CA LYS A 48 -26.58 4.41 16.04
C LYS A 48 -25.36 4.16 16.95
N LYS A 49 -24.15 4.47 16.48
CA LYS A 49 -22.91 4.40 17.27
C LYS A 49 -22.87 5.39 18.44
N ARG A 50 -23.51 6.55 18.32
CA ARG A 50 -23.61 7.52 19.44
C ARG A 50 -24.59 7.07 20.53
N LYS A 51 -25.62 6.29 20.16
CA LYS A 51 -26.67 5.81 21.09
C LYS A 51 -26.27 4.54 21.85
N THR A 52 -25.24 3.82 21.42
CA THR A 52 -24.85 2.51 21.96
C THR A 52 -24.12 2.55 23.30
N GLY A 53 -23.68 3.73 23.76
CA GLY A 53 -23.06 3.91 25.09
C GLY A 53 -24.00 4.44 26.17
N GLN A 54 -25.26 4.71 25.86
CA GLN A 54 -26.21 5.32 26.78
C GLN A 54 -27.33 4.33 27.09
N LEU A 55 -27.50 3.96 28.37
CA LEU A 55 -28.52 3.01 28.87
C LEU A 55 -29.93 3.30 28.31
N ASN A 56 -30.22 4.56 27.97
CA ASN A 56 -31.45 5.00 27.30
C ASN A 56 -31.10 5.78 26.01
N GLY A 57 -30.94 5.10 24.88
CA GLY A 57 -30.54 5.68 23.59
C GLY A 57 -31.49 6.74 23.00
N ASP A 58 -32.65 6.97 23.61
CA ASP A 58 -33.65 7.96 23.19
C ASP A 58 -33.49 9.31 23.92
N GLY A 59 -32.63 9.40 24.94
CA GLY A 59 -32.43 10.62 25.74
C GLY A 59 -33.64 11.04 26.60
N LEU A 60 -34.77 10.33 26.49
CA LEU A 60 -35.96 10.56 27.29
C LEU A 60 -35.85 9.85 28.66
N PRO A 61 -36.20 10.52 29.77
CA PRO A 61 -36.29 9.88 31.07
C PRO A 61 -37.41 8.82 31.04
N ARG A 62 -37.04 7.54 31.05
CA ARG A 62 -37.97 6.43 31.27
C ARG A 62 -37.90 5.99 32.71
N LEU A 63 -39.07 5.84 33.34
CA LEU A 63 -39.20 5.19 34.62
C LEU A 63 -39.05 3.67 34.40
N LEU A 64 -37.83 3.17 34.51
CA LEU A 64 -37.57 1.73 34.48
C LEU A 64 -37.92 1.14 35.85
N THR A 65 -38.69 0.06 35.85
CA THR A 65 -38.88 -0.78 37.04
C THR A 65 -37.51 -1.30 37.48
N GLY A 66 -37.23 -1.32 38.80
CA GLY A 66 -35.89 -1.61 39.36
C GLY A 66 -35.19 -2.82 38.73
N ASP A 67 -35.91 -3.93 38.54
CA ASP A 67 -35.37 -5.16 37.95
C ASP A 67 -34.94 -4.98 36.48
N LYS A 68 -35.71 -4.24 35.68
CA LYS A 68 -35.39 -3.99 34.26
C LYS A 68 -34.14 -3.13 34.12
N PHE A 69 -34.01 -2.10 34.97
CA PHE A 69 -32.81 -1.28 35.01
C PHE A 69 -31.59 -2.09 35.44
N TYR A 70 -31.73 -2.89 36.51
CA TYR A 70 -30.65 -3.72 37.00
C TYR A 70 -30.11 -4.67 35.93
N ASN A 71 -31.00 -5.42 35.25
CA ASN A 71 -30.61 -6.32 34.17
C ASN A 71 -29.89 -5.58 33.04
N GLN A 72 -30.35 -4.38 32.67
CA GLN A 72 -29.74 -3.61 31.59
C GLN A 72 -28.35 -3.07 31.95
N VAL A 73 -28.12 -2.68 33.21
CA VAL A 73 -26.79 -2.28 33.71
C VAL A 73 -25.82 -3.46 33.71
N VAL A 74 -26.28 -4.63 34.14
CA VAL A 74 -25.47 -5.86 34.16
C VAL A 74 -25.04 -6.27 32.75
N GLU A 75 -25.97 -6.27 31.79
CA GLU A 75 -25.64 -6.59 30.39
C GLU A 75 -24.69 -5.55 29.76
N HIS A 76 -24.90 -4.25 30.02
CA HIS A 76 -23.98 -3.21 29.56
C HIS A 76 -22.57 -3.37 30.14
N GLN A 77 -22.46 -3.74 31.42
CA GLN A 77 -21.16 -3.96 32.04
C GLN A 77 -20.45 -5.19 31.46
N LYS A 78 -21.19 -6.29 31.28
CA LYS A 78 -20.67 -7.52 30.67
C LYS A 78 -20.17 -7.29 29.24
N THR A 79 -20.97 -6.63 28.40
CA THR A 79 -20.58 -6.27 27.03
C THR A 79 -19.37 -5.32 27.00
N ALA A 80 -19.30 -4.36 27.92
CA ALA A 80 -18.14 -3.48 28.03
C ALA A 80 -16.85 -4.24 28.44
N GLU A 81 -16.96 -5.26 29.29
CA GLU A 81 -15.85 -6.13 29.66
C GLU A 81 -15.42 -7.02 28.47
N GLU A 82 -16.35 -7.60 27.74
CA GLU A 82 -16.08 -8.39 26.53
C GLU A 82 -15.36 -7.57 25.45
N VAL A 83 -15.83 -6.35 25.16
CA VAL A 83 -15.18 -5.45 24.20
C VAL A 83 -13.77 -5.07 24.64
N LYS A 84 -13.53 -4.85 25.94
CA LYS A 84 -12.18 -4.58 26.44
C LYS A 84 -11.26 -5.78 26.24
N ILE A 85 -11.73 -6.99 26.53
CA ILE A 85 -10.96 -8.22 26.32
C ILE A 85 -10.62 -8.40 24.85
N GLU A 86 -11.58 -8.20 23.94
CA GLU A 86 -11.34 -8.26 22.49
C GLU A 86 -10.32 -7.23 22.03
N HIS A 87 -10.42 -5.99 22.53
CA HIS A 87 -9.47 -4.92 22.21
C HIS A 87 -8.06 -5.26 22.67
N GLU A 88 -7.89 -5.71 23.91
CA GLU A 88 -6.60 -6.13 24.45
C GLU A 88 -6.01 -7.31 23.66
N ASN A 89 -6.84 -8.28 23.28
CA ASN A 89 -6.39 -9.41 22.45
C ASN A 89 -5.93 -8.96 21.07
N HIS A 90 -6.67 -8.04 20.44
CA HIS A 90 -6.27 -7.45 19.18
C HIS A 90 -4.96 -6.68 19.32
N GLN A 91 -4.79 -5.90 20.40
CA GLN A 91 -3.56 -5.17 20.64
C GLN A 91 -2.37 -6.13 20.78
N LYS A 92 -2.51 -7.18 21.59
CA LYS A 92 -1.47 -8.22 21.77
C LYS A 92 -1.09 -8.89 20.44
N LEU A 93 -2.07 -9.19 19.58
CA LEU A 93 -1.79 -9.75 18.26
C LEU A 93 -0.99 -8.78 17.39
N ARG A 94 -1.36 -7.50 17.40
CA ARG A 94 -0.65 -6.45 16.65
C ARG A 94 0.79 -6.29 17.13
N GLU A 95 1.00 -6.29 18.45
CA GLU A 95 2.32 -6.19 19.07
C GLU A 95 3.19 -7.42 18.76
N ALA A 96 2.61 -8.63 18.77
CA ALA A 96 3.33 -9.84 18.39
C ALA A 96 3.74 -9.80 16.91
N GLN A 97 2.84 -9.39 16.02
CA GLN A 97 3.13 -9.26 14.58
C GLN A 97 4.18 -8.18 14.30
N SER A 98 4.08 -7.02 14.96
CA SER A 98 5.06 -5.95 14.81
C SER A 98 6.44 -6.37 15.31
N GLY A 99 6.50 -7.11 16.42
CA GLY A 99 7.74 -7.70 16.94
C GLY A 99 8.40 -8.66 15.94
N VAL A 100 7.63 -9.58 15.34
CA VAL A 100 8.14 -10.52 14.32
C VAL A 100 8.67 -9.77 13.09
N MET A 101 7.92 -8.76 12.62
CA MET A 101 8.33 -7.93 11.48
C MET A 101 9.59 -7.12 11.76
N ALA A 102 9.72 -6.55 12.96
CA ALA A 102 10.91 -5.80 13.38
C ALA A 102 12.16 -6.69 13.41
N ALA A 103 12.06 -7.88 14.01
CA ALA A 103 13.15 -8.84 14.06
C ALA A 103 13.57 -9.31 12.64
N TRP A 104 12.61 -9.53 11.75
CA TRP A 104 12.90 -9.86 10.36
C TRP A 104 13.63 -8.72 9.63
N LYS A 105 13.20 -7.47 9.83
CA LYS A 105 13.83 -6.29 9.21
C LYS A 105 15.28 -6.13 9.66
N GLU A 106 15.54 -6.26 10.96
CA GLU A 106 16.91 -6.19 11.51
C GLU A 106 17.80 -7.29 10.92
N ALA A 107 17.30 -8.52 10.83
CA ALA A 107 18.04 -9.63 10.24
C ALA A 107 18.33 -9.41 8.74
N ASP A 108 17.37 -8.86 7.99
CA ASP A 108 17.54 -8.56 6.56
C ASP A 108 18.53 -7.41 6.33
N ASP A 109 18.49 -6.37 7.16
CA ASP A 109 19.42 -5.24 7.06
C ASP A 109 20.85 -5.66 7.42
N ALA A 110 21.02 -6.50 8.46
CA ALA A 110 22.32 -7.10 8.79
C ALA A 110 22.86 -7.95 7.63
N ARG A 111 22.01 -8.73 6.96
CA ARG A 111 22.37 -9.52 5.77
C ARG A 111 22.79 -8.62 4.61
N LYS A 112 22.04 -7.56 4.31
CA LYS A 112 22.38 -6.57 3.27
C LYS A 112 23.76 -5.96 3.54
N LYS A 113 24.05 -5.62 4.79
CA LYS A 113 25.36 -5.09 5.19
C LYS A 113 26.49 -6.09 4.89
N ARG A 114 26.37 -7.35 5.33
CA ARG A 114 27.39 -8.38 5.02
C ARG A 114 27.58 -8.59 3.52
N ASN A 115 26.50 -8.58 2.74
CA ASN A 115 26.58 -8.69 1.29
C ASN A 115 27.26 -7.47 0.64
N LYS A 116 27.03 -6.26 1.18
CA LYS A 116 27.70 -5.04 0.76
C LYS A 116 29.20 -5.13 1.03
N ASP A 117 29.59 -5.46 2.26
CA ASP A 117 31.00 -5.59 2.66
C ASP A 117 31.73 -6.64 1.77
N ARG A 118 31.06 -7.75 1.45
CA ARG A 118 31.61 -8.77 0.54
C ARG A 118 31.79 -8.29 -0.89
N ARG A 119 30.88 -7.46 -1.40
CA ARG A 119 31.03 -6.84 -2.73
C ARG A 119 32.19 -5.85 -2.72
N GLU A 120 32.32 -5.04 -1.69
CA GLU A 120 33.39 -4.06 -1.54
C GLU A 120 34.76 -4.74 -1.50
N GLY A 121 34.93 -5.78 -0.67
CA GLY A 121 36.17 -6.56 -0.64
C GLY A 121 36.51 -7.19 -2.00
N TYR A 122 35.52 -7.72 -2.72
CA TYR A 122 35.72 -8.21 -4.09
C TYR A 122 36.16 -7.10 -5.05
N HIS A 123 35.56 -5.90 -4.98
CA HIS A 123 35.95 -4.77 -5.82
C HIS A 123 37.35 -4.25 -5.49
N GLU A 124 37.79 -4.33 -4.23
CA GLU A 124 39.16 -4.03 -3.82
C GLU A 124 40.17 -5.03 -4.38
N GLU A 125 39.93 -6.33 -4.18
CA GLU A 125 40.76 -7.39 -4.75
C GLU A 125 40.84 -7.29 -6.28
N LEU A 126 39.70 -6.99 -6.92
CA LEU A 126 39.64 -6.82 -8.37
C LEU A 126 40.48 -5.63 -8.85
N ARG A 127 40.42 -4.49 -8.13
CA ARG A 127 41.27 -3.32 -8.42
C ARG A 127 42.76 -3.64 -8.28
N LEU A 128 43.16 -4.35 -7.23
CA LEU A 128 44.55 -4.77 -7.04
C LEU A 128 45.02 -5.73 -8.15
N TRP A 129 44.15 -6.66 -8.53
CA TRP A 129 44.43 -7.56 -9.64
C TRP A 129 44.54 -6.83 -10.98
N GLU A 130 43.72 -5.81 -11.24
CA GLU A 130 43.81 -4.99 -12.44
C GLU A 130 45.13 -4.21 -12.53
N VAL A 131 45.58 -3.62 -11.41
CA VAL A 131 46.88 -2.94 -11.34
C VAL A 131 48.03 -3.91 -11.64
N GLU A 132 48.06 -5.07 -10.99
CA GLU A 132 49.10 -6.08 -11.22
C GLU A 132 49.03 -6.67 -12.64
N ARG A 133 47.82 -6.82 -13.19
CA ARG A 133 47.62 -7.24 -14.58
C ARG A 133 48.25 -6.25 -15.55
N ASP A 134 48.02 -4.96 -15.34
CA ASP A 134 48.53 -3.93 -16.23
C ASP A 134 50.05 -3.73 -16.08
N LEU A 135 50.60 -3.91 -14.88
CA LEU A 135 52.04 -3.95 -14.65
C LEU A 135 52.69 -5.17 -15.31
N ALA A 136 52.10 -6.37 -15.18
CA ALA A 136 52.58 -7.56 -15.85
C ALA A 136 52.59 -7.43 -17.38
N LYS A 137 51.57 -6.78 -17.96
CA LYS A 137 51.54 -6.45 -19.39
C LYS A 137 52.71 -5.53 -19.79
N GLN A 138 52.98 -4.48 -19.01
CA GLN A 138 54.10 -3.56 -19.27
C GLN A 138 55.44 -4.29 -19.24
N GLU A 139 55.62 -5.19 -18.27
CA GLU A 139 56.83 -6.01 -18.11
C GLU A 139 56.87 -7.23 -19.05
N LYS A 140 55.85 -7.43 -19.90
CA LYS A 140 55.68 -8.58 -20.81
C LYS A 140 55.74 -9.94 -20.09
N ARG A 141 55.32 -9.98 -18.82
CA ARG A 141 55.19 -11.21 -18.03
C ARG A 141 53.73 -11.64 -17.93
N GLN A 142 53.52 -12.91 -17.58
CA GLN A 142 52.17 -13.39 -17.25
C GLN A 142 51.81 -13.06 -15.81
N VAL A 143 50.52 -12.79 -15.59
CA VAL A 143 49.96 -12.51 -14.28
C VAL A 143 49.91 -13.81 -13.48
N GLY A 144 50.70 -13.89 -12.40
CA GLY A 144 50.92 -15.13 -11.64
C GLY A 144 49.76 -15.59 -10.75
N TRP A 145 48.66 -14.84 -10.71
CA TRP A 145 47.48 -15.08 -9.87
C TRP A 145 46.19 -14.88 -10.65
N ALA A 146 45.19 -15.71 -10.35
CA ALA A 146 43.92 -15.71 -11.06
C ALA A 146 43.07 -14.47 -10.76
N LYS A 147 42.23 -14.06 -11.71
CA LYS A 147 41.26 -12.98 -11.51
C LYS A 147 40.33 -13.32 -10.33
N PRO A 148 40.15 -12.43 -9.35
CA PRO A 148 39.20 -12.61 -8.26
C PRO A 148 37.79 -12.91 -8.78
N LYS A 149 37.00 -13.66 -8.02
CA LYS A 149 35.61 -14.01 -8.37
C LYS A 149 34.70 -13.73 -7.18
N LEU A 150 33.59 -13.03 -7.43
CA LEU A 150 32.56 -12.83 -6.42
C LEU A 150 31.80 -14.13 -6.19
N GLY A 151 31.90 -14.69 -4.99
CA GLY A 151 31.16 -15.90 -4.61
C GLY A 151 29.66 -15.64 -4.39
N LYS A 152 28.91 -16.71 -4.07
CA LYS A 152 27.45 -16.64 -3.85
C LYS A 152 27.11 -15.75 -2.66
N LEU A 153 26.31 -14.71 -2.89
CA LEU A 153 25.80 -13.80 -1.85
C LEU A 153 24.71 -14.49 -1.01
N GLU A 154 24.50 -13.98 0.21
CA GLU A 154 23.45 -14.48 1.10
C GLU A 154 22.06 -14.13 0.54
N ALA A 155 21.23 -15.16 0.33
CA ALA A 155 19.86 -15.01 -0.16
C ALA A 155 18.95 -14.36 0.89
N SER A 156 17.91 -13.67 0.43
CA SER A 156 16.92 -13.05 1.32
C SER A 156 16.13 -14.12 2.08
N VAL A 157 15.90 -13.88 3.37
CA VAL A 157 14.97 -14.69 4.18
C VAL A 157 13.54 -14.32 3.78
N PRO A 158 12.65 -15.30 3.55
CA PRO A 158 11.26 -15.00 3.20
C PRO A 158 10.62 -14.09 4.25
N LYS A 159 9.89 -13.08 3.78
CA LYS A 159 9.18 -12.15 4.65
C LYS A 159 8.08 -12.91 5.39
N PRO A 160 7.94 -12.73 6.71
CA PRO A 160 6.83 -13.33 7.46
C PRO A 160 5.51 -12.84 6.89
N VAL A 161 4.62 -13.78 6.60
CA VAL A 161 3.26 -13.48 6.13
C VAL A 161 2.44 -13.05 7.33
N VAL A 162 1.86 -11.85 7.23
CA VAL A 162 0.91 -11.35 8.22
C VAL A 162 -0.47 -11.57 7.63
N ASP A 163 -1.21 -12.56 8.13
CA ASP A 163 -2.62 -12.74 7.78
C ASP A 163 -3.39 -11.56 8.37
N ASN A 164 -3.64 -10.55 7.53
CA ASN A 164 -4.55 -9.47 7.81
C ASN A 164 -5.97 -10.03 7.75
N GLY A 165 -6.43 -10.62 8.86
CA GLY A 165 -7.80 -11.08 9.01
C GLY A 165 -8.78 -9.99 8.59
N ALA A 166 -9.70 -10.35 7.69
CA ALA A 166 -10.74 -9.48 7.15
C ALA A 166 -11.57 -8.82 8.25
N ALA A 167 -11.30 -7.54 8.55
CA ALA A 167 -12.21 -6.66 9.28
C ALA A 167 -11.89 -5.18 8.99
N GLY A 168 -12.60 -4.61 8.01
CA GLY A 168 -13.07 -3.22 7.94
C GLY A 168 -12.14 -2.05 8.28
N ASN A 169 -11.74 -1.31 7.24
CA ASN A 169 -11.52 0.14 7.17
C ASN A 169 -10.85 0.87 8.34
N GLY A 170 -9.65 1.41 8.07
CA GLY A 170 -9.16 2.61 8.74
C GLY A 170 -7.66 2.85 8.62
N ALA A 171 -7.29 3.84 7.79
CA ALA A 171 -6.00 4.52 7.71
C ALA A 171 -4.83 3.76 7.03
N GLU A 172 -4.76 3.86 5.70
CA GLU A 172 -3.46 3.98 5.03
C GLU A 172 -2.88 5.35 5.40
N GLU A 173 -1.96 5.38 6.36
CA GLU A 173 -1.00 6.48 6.45
C GLU A 173 0.08 6.24 5.40
N GLY A 174 0.24 7.22 4.52
CA GLY A 174 1.28 7.22 3.50
C GLY A 174 2.67 7.30 4.12
N ASP A 175 3.60 6.52 3.56
CA ASP A 175 5.03 6.75 3.70
C ASP A 175 5.58 7.03 2.30
N ASP A 176 5.60 8.32 1.99
CA ASP A 176 6.21 8.93 0.81
C ASP A 176 7.72 8.99 1.06
N GLY A 177 8.40 7.90 0.69
CA GLY A 177 9.86 7.77 0.76
C GLY A 177 10.49 7.92 -0.63
N ASN A 178 10.64 9.16 -1.08
CA ASN A 178 11.47 9.56 -2.21
C ASN A 178 12.95 9.14 -1.97
N ASP A 179 13.55 8.40 -2.90
CA ASP A 179 15.02 8.34 -3.05
C ASP A 179 15.35 8.43 -4.55
N ASP A 180 15.52 9.68 -4.96
CA ASP A 180 15.97 10.13 -6.26
C ASP A 180 17.51 10.20 -6.21
N GLY A 181 18.20 9.40 -7.03
CA GLY A 181 19.62 9.12 -6.81
C GLY A 181 20.42 8.57 -7.98
N ASN A 182 20.25 9.18 -9.16
CA ASN A 182 21.31 9.44 -10.15
C ASN A 182 22.11 8.24 -10.71
N GLY A 183 21.72 7.78 -11.90
CA GLY A 183 22.55 6.96 -12.79
C GLY A 183 22.87 7.74 -14.06
N GLU A 184 23.85 8.64 -13.96
CA GLU A 184 24.39 9.47 -15.04
C GLU A 184 24.77 8.61 -16.26
N GLY A 185 24.01 8.76 -17.34
CA GLY A 185 24.43 8.38 -18.68
C GLY A 185 25.55 9.30 -19.12
N ILE A 186 26.80 8.87 -18.91
CA ILE A 186 27.97 9.46 -19.55
C ILE A 186 27.94 9.02 -21.02
N ASP A 187 27.38 9.90 -21.85
CA ASP A 187 27.76 10.06 -23.25
C ASP A 187 29.05 10.87 -23.30
N SER A 188 30.09 10.31 -23.92
CA SER A 188 31.32 10.92 -24.50
C SER A 188 32.42 9.83 -24.50
N ASP A 189 33.22 9.58 -25.53
CA ASP A 189 33.50 10.28 -26.77
C ASP A 189 34.38 9.36 -27.66
N SER A 190 34.19 9.50 -28.97
CA SER A 190 35.11 9.28 -30.11
C SER A 190 36.29 8.29 -30.05
N GLY A 191 36.36 7.47 -31.10
CA GLY A 191 37.49 7.61 -32.02
C GLY A 191 38.15 6.34 -32.57
N ASN A 192 37.95 6.15 -33.89
CA ASN A 192 39.00 5.95 -34.89
C ASN A 192 39.26 4.52 -35.45
N GLY A 193 39.05 4.41 -36.77
CA GLY A 193 40.03 3.83 -37.70
C GLY A 193 39.73 2.46 -38.30
N GLU A 194 40.17 2.29 -39.55
CA GLU A 194 40.26 1.08 -40.40
C GLU A 194 39.03 0.88 -41.30
N GLU A 195 39.12 0.85 -42.64
CA GLU A 195 40.19 0.97 -43.63
C GLU A 195 39.52 1.31 -44.98
#